data_AF-A0A974DSG3-F1
#
_entry.id   AF-A0A974DSG3-F1
#
_cell.length_a   1.000
_cell.length_b   1.000
_cell.length_c   1.000
_cell.angle_alpha   90.00
_cell.angle_beta   90.00
_cell.angle_gamma   90.00
#
_symmetry.space_group_name_H-M   'P 1'
#
loop_
_entity.id
_entity.type
_entity.pdbx_description
1 polymer ?
#
loop_
_entity_poly.entity_id
_entity_poly.type
_entity_poly.pdbx_seq_one_letter_code
_entity_poly.pdbx_strand_id
1 'polypeptide(L)'
;MEKSNGKFTDRKKDRPNKSPETGPNFGRSSQQSSPKLNLTSTDVSLIDQEVAKLVNPTIEASIKSSINNAIGKLQDNLQEISESLKSHDVQIKDLQATISEVQDDSTSTLKQVEVLETKISDLQFKMNVLENRTRHNNLKFIGISESFNTDSLITLITRTIRKTLHLYDKLPNIRIECVHRLGPP
;
A
#
# COMPACT_ATOMS: atom_id res chain seq x y z
N MET A 1 12.61 1.54 4.30
CA MET A 1 12.20 1.58 2.88
C MET A 1 12.52 0.24 2.26
N GLU A 2 11.58 -0.69 2.27
CA GLU A 2 11.63 -1.92 1.47
C GLU A 2 10.23 -2.11 0.89
N LYS A 3 10.15 -2.20 -0.44
CA LYS A 3 8.90 -2.40 -1.19
C LYS A 3 8.95 -3.78 -1.80
N SER A 4 8.07 -4.67 -1.37
CA SER A 4 7.87 -5.99 -1.98
C SER A 4 6.75 -5.93 -3.02
N ASN A 5 7.01 -6.66 -4.10
CA ASN A 5 6.27 -6.72 -5.35
C ASN A 5 4.97 -7.55 -5.26
N GLY A 6 3.99 -7.16 -6.08
CA GLY A 6 2.84 -8.00 -6.41
C GLY A 6 2.10 -7.47 -7.63
N LYS A 7 2.50 -7.93 -8.83
CA LYS A 7 1.71 -7.77 -10.06
C LYS A 7 1.64 -9.13 -10.75
N PHE A 8 0.44 -9.70 -10.81
CA PHE A 8 0.11 -10.85 -11.63
C PHE A 8 -0.96 -10.40 -12.63
N THR A 9 -0.65 -10.47 -13.92
CA THR A 9 -1.60 -10.19 -15.01
C THR A 9 -1.69 -11.40 -15.94
N ASP A 10 -2.88 -11.97 -15.94
CA ASP A 10 -3.76 -12.29 -17.07
C ASP A 10 -3.29 -13.14 -18.27
N ARG A 11 -4.05 -14.24 -18.45
CA ARG A 11 -4.55 -14.93 -19.67
C ARG A 11 -3.71 -14.94 -20.97
N LYS A 12 -3.61 -16.15 -21.55
CA LYS A 12 -4.23 -16.48 -22.85
C LYS A 12 -4.38 -17.99 -23.10
N LYS A 13 -5.47 -18.33 -23.79
CA LYS A 13 -5.86 -19.64 -24.34
C LYS A 13 -4.89 -20.06 -25.45
N ASP A 14 -4.73 -21.37 -25.66
CA ASP A 14 -4.98 -22.05 -26.95
C ASP A 14 -4.74 -23.57 -26.85
N ARG A 15 -5.66 -24.34 -27.45
CA ARG A 15 -5.53 -25.73 -27.93
C ARG A 15 -5.84 -25.69 -29.44
N PRO A 16 -5.65 -26.73 -30.27
CA PRO A 16 -4.97 -28.03 -30.09
C PRO A 16 -4.03 -28.40 -31.27
N ASN A 17 -3.18 -29.42 -31.13
CA ASN A 17 -2.92 -30.44 -32.17
C ASN A 17 -1.82 -31.42 -31.75
N LYS A 18 -2.16 -32.72 -31.69
CA LYS A 18 -1.29 -33.82 -32.17
C LYS A 18 -2.02 -35.15 -32.02
N SER A 19 -2.25 -35.80 -33.15
CA SER A 19 -2.47 -37.25 -33.28
C SER A 19 -1.14 -37.89 -33.74
N PRO A 20 -1.04 -39.21 -33.98
CA PRO A 20 -1.12 -40.33 -33.03
C PRO A 20 0.10 -41.29 -33.18
N GLU A 21 0.37 -42.15 -32.18
CA GLU A 21 1.32 -43.27 -32.32
C GLU A 21 0.63 -44.64 -32.16
N THR A 22 0.48 -45.30 -33.30
CA THR A 22 0.75 -46.70 -33.68
C THR A 22 0.73 -47.84 -32.64
N GLY A 23 -0.14 -48.83 -32.91
CA GLY A 23 0.09 -50.27 -32.71
C GLY A 23 -1.18 -51.08 -32.36
N PRO A 24 -1.28 -52.39 -32.66
CA PRO A 24 -0.75 -53.16 -33.78
C PRO A 24 -1.85 -53.82 -34.66
N ASN A 25 -1.40 -54.28 -35.82
CA ASN A 25 -2.11 -54.87 -36.93
C ASN A 25 -2.44 -56.37 -36.71
N PHE A 26 -3.73 -56.71 -36.68
CA PHE A 26 -4.32 -58.06 -36.85
C PHE A 26 -5.73 -57.82 -37.41
N GLY A 27 -6.26 -58.42 -38.46
CA GLY A 27 -5.81 -59.41 -39.42
C GLY A 27 -7.03 -59.73 -40.31
N ARG A 28 -6.77 -60.06 -41.58
CA ARG A 28 -7.57 -60.96 -42.43
C ARG A 28 -9.01 -60.53 -42.78
N SER A 29 -9.10 -59.80 -43.89
CA SER A 29 -10.31 -59.68 -44.71
C SER A 29 -10.71 -61.05 -45.28
N SER A 30 -11.90 -61.53 -44.92
CA SER A 30 -12.63 -62.57 -45.64
C SER A 30 -13.92 -61.92 -46.14
N GLN A 31 -13.99 -61.69 -47.45
CA GLN A 31 -15.23 -61.35 -48.13
C GLN A 31 -16.14 -62.58 -48.11
N GLN A 32 -17.07 -62.64 -47.16
CA GLN A 32 -18.30 -63.39 -47.35
C GLN A 32 -19.40 -62.41 -47.74
N SER A 33 -19.79 -62.47 -49.00
CA SER A 33 -20.97 -61.82 -49.55
C SER A 33 -22.19 -62.19 -48.71
N SER A 34 -22.72 -61.22 -47.96
CA SER A 34 -24.02 -61.35 -47.32
C SER A 34 -25.12 -61.20 -48.38
N PRO A 35 -26.21 -61.98 -48.32
CA PRO A 35 -27.33 -61.84 -49.24
C PRO A 35 -28.00 -60.48 -49.05
N LYS A 36 -28.19 -59.73 -50.14
CA LYS A 36 -29.01 -58.50 -50.14
C LYS A 36 -30.46 -58.89 -49.86
N LEU A 37 -30.90 -58.71 -48.61
CA LEU A 37 -32.31 -58.76 -48.23
C LEU A 37 -33.00 -57.53 -48.82
N ASN A 38 -33.94 -57.76 -49.75
CA ASN A 38 -34.87 -56.73 -50.20
C ASN A 38 -35.95 -56.58 -49.12
N LEU A 39 -35.72 -55.73 -48.13
CA LEU A 39 -36.73 -55.39 -47.12
C LEU A 39 -37.87 -54.61 -47.78
N THR A 40 -39.11 -54.98 -47.45
CA THR A 40 -40.28 -54.19 -47.84
C THR A 40 -40.41 -52.97 -46.92
N SER A 41 -41.02 -51.88 -47.40
CA SER A 41 -41.24 -50.64 -46.62
C SER A 41 -41.86 -50.90 -45.23
N THR A 42 -42.71 -51.93 -45.14
CA THR A 42 -43.39 -52.35 -43.91
C THR A 42 -42.46 -53.01 -42.90
N ASP A 43 -41.45 -53.76 -43.35
CA ASP A 43 -40.45 -54.39 -42.48
C ASP A 43 -39.50 -53.35 -41.88
N VAL A 44 -39.11 -52.35 -42.69
CA VAL A 44 -38.29 -51.22 -42.22
C VAL A 44 -39.04 -50.44 -41.14
N SER A 45 -40.35 -50.20 -41.32
CA SER A 45 -41.19 -49.51 -40.32
C SER A 45 -41.34 -50.27 -38.98
N LEU A 46 -41.39 -51.61 -39.00
CA LEU A 46 -41.45 -52.42 -37.78
C LEU A 46 -40.12 -52.43 -37.04
N ILE A 47 -39.01 -52.48 -37.79
CA ILE A 47 -37.65 -52.37 -37.24
C ILE A 47 -37.47 -51.00 -36.59
N ASP A 48 -37.87 -49.92 -37.26
CA ASP A 48 -37.79 -48.57 -36.71
C ASP A 48 -38.60 -48.43 -35.41
N GLN A 49 -39.76 -49.08 -35.32
CA GLN A 49 -40.59 -49.07 -34.12
C GLN A 49 -39.96 -49.84 -32.95
N GLU A 50 -39.35 -50.99 -33.23
CA GLU A 50 -38.68 -51.82 -32.21
C GLU A 50 -37.37 -51.17 -31.74
N VAL A 51 -36.62 -50.57 -32.67
CA VAL A 51 -35.42 -49.77 -32.39
C VAL A 51 -35.78 -48.55 -31.54
N ALA A 52 -36.84 -47.82 -31.88
CA ALA A 52 -37.31 -46.68 -31.08
C ALA A 52 -37.69 -47.10 -29.65
N LYS A 53 -38.37 -48.25 -29.47
CA LYS A 53 -38.73 -48.77 -28.14
C LYS A 53 -37.52 -49.12 -27.26
N LEU A 54 -36.44 -49.62 -27.84
CA LEU A 54 -35.24 -50.03 -27.10
C LEU A 54 -34.25 -48.88 -26.88
N VAL A 55 -34.07 -48.03 -27.91
CA VAL A 55 -33.03 -47.00 -27.94
C VAL A 55 -33.49 -45.72 -27.23
N ASN A 56 -34.73 -45.27 -27.43
CA ASN A 56 -35.20 -44.02 -26.83
C ASN A 56 -35.12 -44.01 -25.30
N PRO A 57 -35.53 -45.05 -24.55
CA PRO A 57 -35.41 -45.05 -23.10
C PRO A 57 -33.95 -44.97 -22.63
N THR A 58 -33.04 -45.60 -23.36
CA THR A 58 -31.60 -45.58 -23.05
C THR A 58 -31.00 -44.20 -23.30
N ILE A 59 -31.38 -43.55 -24.40
CA ILE A 59 -30.98 -42.18 -24.72
C ILE A 59 -31.55 -41.21 -23.69
N GLU A 60 -32.83 -41.31 -23.36
CA GLU A 60 -33.49 -40.46 -22.35
C GLU A 60 -32.83 -40.60 -20.97
N ALA A 61 -32.52 -41.82 -20.54
CA ALA A 61 -31.82 -42.07 -19.28
C ALA A 61 -30.41 -41.48 -19.28
N SER A 62 -29.66 -41.61 -20.37
CA SER A 62 -28.31 -41.06 -20.52
C SER A 62 -28.31 -39.52 -20.52
N ILE A 63 -29.24 -38.91 -21.26
CA ILE A 63 -29.43 -37.45 -21.28
C ILE A 63 -29.82 -36.95 -19.89
N LYS A 64 -30.80 -37.58 -19.24
CA LYS A 64 -31.25 -37.20 -17.89
C LYS A 64 -30.12 -37.30 -16.88
N SER A 65 -29.32 -38.36 -16.92
CA SER A 65 -28.13 -38.53 -16.07
C SER A 65 -27.10 -37.42 -16.30
N SER A 66 -26.78 -37.13 -17.58
CA SER A 66 -25.81 -36.10 -17.95
C SER A 66 -26.26 -34.70 -17.53
N ILE A 67 -27.55 -34.37 -17.73
CA ILE A 67 -28.16 -33.10 -17.29
C ILE A 67 -28.11 -33.00 -15.77
N ASN A 68 -28.53 -34.03 -15.04
CA ASN A 68 -28.50 -34.02 -13.58
C ASN A 68 -27.08 -33.83 -13.03
N ASN A 69 -26.08 -34.45 -13.64
CA ASN A 69 -24.68 -34.26 -13.26
C ASN A 69 -24.20 -32.83 -13.54
N ALA A 70 -24.55 -32.26 -14.69
CA ALA A 70 -24.22 -30.87 -15.01
C ALA A 70 -24.90 -29.88 -14.05
N ILE A 71 -26.17 -30.11 -13.72
CA ILE A 71 -26.92 -29.33 -12.74
C ILE A 71 -26.28 -29.44 -11.35
N GLY A 72 -25.91 -30.64 -10.91
CA GLY A 72 -25.23 -30.85 -9.63
C GLY A 72 -23.93 -30.04 -9.53
N LYS A 73 -23.07 -30.12 -10.55
CA LYS A 73 -21.85 -29.32 -10.61
C LYS A 73 -22.10 -27.81 -10.60
N LEU A 74 -23.16 -27.35 -11.26
CA LEU A 74 -23.54 -25.94 -11.23
C LEU A 74 -24.03 -25.52 -9.84
N GLN A 75 -24.79 -26.38 -9.16
CA GLN A 75 -25.24 -26.13 -7.79
C GLN A 75 -24.06 -26.06 -6.82
N ASP A 76 -23.10 -26.98 -6.92
CA ASP A 76 -21.89 -27.00 -6.10
C ASP A 76 -21.07 -25.71 -6.30
N ASN A 77 -20.84 -25.31 -7.55
CA ASN A 77 -20.12 -24.06 -7.87
C ASN A 77 -20.86 -22.82 -7.36
N LEU A 78 -22.19 -22.79 -7.48
CA LEU A 78 -23.00 -21.67 -6.96
C LEU A 78 -22.93 -21.58 -5.44
N GLN A 79 -22.89 -22.73 -4.76
CA GLN A 79 -22.74 -22.80 -3.32
C GLN A 79 -21.36 -22.27 -2.90
N GLU A 80 -20.29 -22.70 -3.56
CA GLU A 80 -18.92 -22.21 -3.30
C GLU A 80 -18.80 -20.70 -3.52
N ILE A 81 -19.37 -20.18 -4.61
CA ILE A 81 -19.39 -18.73 -4.87
C ILE A 81 -20.17 -17.98 -3.78
N SER A 82 -21.31 -18.53 -3.34
CA SER A 82 -22.13 -17.93 -2.27
C SER A 82 -21.38 -17.86 -0.94
N GLU A 83 -20.64 -18.92 -0.60
CA GLU A 83 -19.81 -18.98 0.61
C GLU A 83 -18.62 -18.02 0.52
N SER A 84 -17.94 -17.97 -0.63
CA SER A 84 -16.86 -17.00 -0.87
C SER A 84 -17.36 -15.56 -0.76
N LEU A 85 -18.55 -15.26 -1.31
CA LEU A 85 -19.14 -13.92 -1.24
C LEU A 85 -19.46 -13.51 0.21
N LYS A 86 -20.01 -14.43 1.01
CA LYS A 86 -20.25 -14.18 2.45
C LYS A 86 -18.95 -13.93 3.22
N SER A 87 -17.91 -14.73 2.93
CA SER A 87 -16.59 -14.55 3.53
C SER A 87 -16.01 -13.17 3.20
N HIS A 88 -16.08 -12.76 1.93
CA HIS A 88 -15.63 -11.44 1.51
C HIS A 88 -16.44 -10.32 2.16
N ASP A 89 -17.76 -10.46 2.32
CA ASP A 89 -18.59 -9.46 2.99
C ASP A 89 -18.17 -9.23 4.46
N VAL A 90 -17.81 -10.31 5.16
CA VAL A 90 -17.25 -10.22 6.53
C VAL A 90 -15.90 -9.49 6.51
N GLN A 91 -14.98 -9.90 5.63
CA GLN A 91 -13.67 -9.25 5.54
C GLN A 91 -13.77 -7.76 5.19
N ILE A 92 -14.70 -7.38 4.31
CA ILE A 92 -14.93 -5.99 3.94
C ILE A 92 -15.42 -5.19 5.16
N LYS A 93 -16.33 -5.74 5.98
CA LYS A 93 -16.81 -5.09 7.20
C LYS A 93 -15.69 -4.89 8.23
N ASP A 94 -14.85 -5.90 8.42
CA ASP A 94 -13.71 -5.81 9.35
C ASP A 94 -12.70 -4.77 8.88
N LEU A 95 -12.41 -4.73 7.57
CA LEU A 95 -11.56 -3.70 6.98
C LEU A 95 -12.15 -2.29 7.13
N GLN A 96 -13.47 -2.13 6.94
CA GLN A 96 -14.14 -0.85 7.15
C GLN A 96 -14.04 -0.38 8.61
N ALA A 97 -14.23 -1.28 9.57
CA ALA A 97 -14.08 -0.98 10.98
C ALA A 97 -12.64 -0.54 11.31
N THR A 98 -11.64 -1.28 10.82
CA THR A 98 -10.23 -0.97 11.01
C THR A 98 -9.86 0.38 10.39
N ILE A 99 -10.35 0.67 9.18
CA ILE A 99 -10.12 1.97 8.52
C ILE A 99 -10.72 3.11 9.35
N SER A 100 -11.92 2.92 9.91
CA SER A 100 -12.56 3.93 10.76
C SER A 100 -11.72 4.23 12.00
N GLU A 101 -11.24 3.19 12.69
CA GLU A 101 -10.38 3.34 13.87
C GLU A 101 -9.07 4.06 13.55
N VAL A 102 -8.38 3.64 12.48
CA VAL A 102 -7.15 4.28 12.02
C VAL A 102 -7.39 5.75 11.63
N GLN A 103 -8.53 6.07 11.04
CA GLN A 103 -8.88 7.43 10.68
C GLN A 103 -9.10 8.29 11.94
N ASP A 104 -9.81 7.78 12.94
CA ASP A 104 -10.03 8.48 14.20
C ASP A 104 -8.71 8.72 14.94
N ASP A 105 -7.84 7.72 15.05
CA ASP A 105 -6.51 7.82 15.65
C ASP A 105 -5.61 8.82 14.92
N SER A 106 -5.65 8.81 13.58
CA SER A 106 -4.90 9.75 12.75
C SER A 106 -5.35 11.19 13.02
N THR A 107 -6.66 11.44 13.08
CA THR A 107 -7.18 12.79 13.38
C THR A 107 -6.82 13.25 14.79
N SER A 108 -6.85 12.35 15.78
CA SER A 108 -6.43 12.63 17.15
C SER A 108 -4.94 13.00 17.20
N THR A 109 -4.10 12.21 16.54
CA THR A 109 -2.65 12.43 16.48
C THR A 109 -2.32 13.77 15.81
N LEU A 110 -2.98 14.10 14.69
CA LEU A 110 -2.78 15.39 14.01
C LEU A 110 -3.09 16.59 14.91
N LYS A 111 -4.19 16.52 15.68
CA LYS A 111 -4.55 17.56 16.67
C LYS A 111 -3.49 17.69 17.76
N GLN A 112 -2.93 16.58 18.24
CA GLN A 112 -1.87 16.62 19.25
C GLN A 112 -0.60 17.27 18.69
N VAL A 113 -0.23 16.97 17.45
CA VAL A 113 0.91 17.59 16.77
C VAL A 113 0.72 19.10 16.67
N GLU A 114 -0.44 19.57 16.21
CA GLU A 114 -0.74 21.01 16.09
C GLU A 114 -0.61 21.75 17.44
N VAL A 115 -1.12 21.15 18.52
CA VAL A 115 -0.99 21.69 19.87
C VAL A 115 0.46 21.75 20.32
N LEU A 116 1.26 20.71 20.02
CA LEU A 116 2.68 20.67 20.38
C LEU A 116 3.50 21.68 19.58
N GLU A 117 3.24 21.82 18.28
CA GLU A 117 3.89 22.81 17.41
C GLU A 117 3.63 24.23 17.93
N THR A 118 2.39 24.53 18.29
CA THR A 118 2.02 25.82 18.90
C THR A 118 2.79 26.06 20.20
N LYS A 119 2.85 25.06 21.09
CA LYS A 119 3.60 25.17 22.35
C LYS A 119 5.10 25.39 22.12
N ILE A 120 5.69 24.71 21.14
CA ILE A 120 7.11 24.87 20.79
C ILE A 120 7.35 26.29 20.29
N SER A 121 6.49 26.80 19.41
CA SER A 121 6.59 28.17 18.90
C SER A 121 6.51 29.21 20.03
N ASP A 122 5.55 29.06 20.94
CA ASP A 122 5.41 29.93 22.12
C ASP A 122 6.64 29.90 23.03
N LEU A 123 7.19 28.71 23.27
CA LEU A 123 8.38 28.55 24.10
C LEU A 123 9.62 29.16 23.45
N GLN A 124 9.78 28.99 22.13
CA GLN A 124 10.85 29.62 21.36
C GLN A 124 10.75 31.15 21.44
N PHE A 125 9.55 31.69 21.28
CA PHE A 125 9.31 33.14 21.42
C PHE A 125 9.67 33.63 22.83
N LYS A 126 9.20 32.95 23.88
CA LYS A 126 9.53 33.29 25.27
C LYS A 126 11.03 33.22 25.54
N MET A 127 11.70 32.19 25.04
CA MET A 127 13.14 32.02 25.17
C MET A 127 13.89 33.18 24.51
N ASN A 128 13.50 33.57 23.29
CA ASN A 128 14.10 34.70 22.58
C ASN A 128 13.91 36.02 23.35
N VAL A 129 12.71 36.28 23.88
CA VAL A 129 12.42 37.45 24.71
C VAL A 129 13.30 37.48 25.97
N LEU A 130 13.43 36.35 26.66
CA LEU A 130 14.24 36.24 27.87
C LEU A 130 15.73 36.41 27.57
N GLU A 131 16.22 35.82 26.48
CA GLU A 131 17.60 35.96 26.03
C GLU A 131 17.92 37.43 25.69
N ASN A 132 17.06 38.08 24.91
CA ASN A 132 17.22 39.49 24.57
C ASN A 132 17.17 40.39 25.80
N ARG A 133 16.26 40.13 26.74
CA ARG A 133 16.18 40.90 28.00
C ARG A 133 17.43 40.73 28.83
N THR A 134 17.97 39.51 28.90
CA THR A 134 19.20 39.21 29.67
C THR A 134 20.42 39.85 29.03
N ARG A 135 20.49 39.88 27.69
CA ARG A 135 21.61 40.44 26.94
C ARG A 135 21.44 41.91 26.55
N HIS A 136 20.35 42.56 26.96
CA HIS A 136 20.03 43.92 26.52
C HIS A 136 21.14 44.94 26.84
N ASN A 137 21.83 44.75 27.95
CA ASN A 137 22.92 45.62 28.40
C ASN A 137 24.30 45.16 27.92
N ASN A 138 24.37 44.09 27.12
CA ASN A 138 25.65 43.55 26.64
C ASN A 138 26.02 44.23 25.33
N LEU A 139 27.22 44.82 25.28
CA LEU A 139 27.80 45.39 24.07
C LEU A 139 28.86 44.45 23.51
N LYS A 140 28.85 44.25 22.18
CA LYS A 140 29.84 43.44 21.48
C LYS A 140 30.76 44.33 20.64
N PHE A 141 32.03 44.34 20.99
CA PHE A 141 33.07 45.05 20.23
C PHE A 141 33.76 44.07 19.27
N ILE A 142 33.84 44.42 17.99
CA ILE A 142 34.42 43.59 16.93
C ILE A 142 35.68 44.31 16.41
N GLY A 143 36.73 43.54 16.07
CA GLY A 143 37.99 44.09 15.54
C GLY A 143 38.99 44.55 16.59
N ILE A 144 38.83 44.13 17.85
CA ILE A 144 39.81 44.39 18.92
C ILE A 144 40.92 43.35 18.87
N SER A 145 42.17 43.80 18.71
CA SER A 145 43.36 42.94 18.66
C SER A 145 43.44 42.01 19.87
N GLU A 146 43.87 40.77 19.66
CA GLU A 146 43.96 39.72 20.70
C GLU A 146 44.98 40.05 21.79
N SER A 147 45.99 40.88 21.50
CA SER A 147 47.01 41.33 22.45
C SER A 147 46.47 42.16 23.63
N PHE A 148 45.21 42.60 23.57
CA PHE A 148 44.56 43.30 24.67
C PHE A 148 44.11 42.33 25.76
N ASN A 149 44.72 42.47 26.93
CA ASN A 149 44.29 41.84 28.18
C ASN A 149 43.03 42.52 28.75
N THR A 150 42.38 41.88 29.73
CA THR A 150 41.13 42.36 30.34
C THR A 150 41.23 43.79 30.88
N ASP A 151 42.32 44.16 31.55
CA ASP A 151 42.50 45.51 32.10
C ASP A 151 42.64 46.57 30.99
N SER A 152 43.32 46.20 29.89
CA SER A 152 43.44 47.04 28.70
C SER A 152 42.09 47.22 28.01
N LEU A 153 41.23 46.19 28.00
CA LEU A 153 39.86 46.28 27.48
C LEU A 153 39.00 47.22 28.33
N ILE A 154 39.08 47.11 29.67
CA ILE A 154 38.36 48.01 30.59
C ILE A 154 38.81 49.46 30.35
N THR A 155 40.11 49.70 30.21
CA THR A 155 40.66 51.04 29.93
C THR A 155 40.19 51.60 28.59
N LEU A 156 40.17 50.75 27.55
CA LEU A 156 39.66 51.11 26.23
C LEU A 156 38.19 51.56 26.31
N ILE A 157 37.35 50.81 27.02
CA ILE A 157 35.91 51.11 27.12
C ILE A 157 35.67 52.35 27.99
N THR A 158 36.26 52.40 29.18
CA THR A 158 35.98 53.46 30.17
C THR A 158 36.63 54.80 29.81
N ARG A 159 37.71 54.82 29.03
CA ARG A 159 38.45 56.07 28.72
C ARG A 159 38.45 56.39 27.23
N THR A 160 38.88 55.45 26.39
CA THR A 160 39.08 55.71 24.96
C THR A 160 37.75 55.86 24.22
N ILE A 161 36.81 54.95 24.40
CA ILE A 161 35.50 55.02 23.72
C ILE A 161 34.71 56.24 24.17
N ARG A 162 34.69 56.55 25.48
CA ARG A 162 34.06 57.78 26.00
C ARG A 162 34.64 59.03 25.36
N LYS A 163 35.97 59.06 25.15
CA LYS A 163 36.66 60.16 24.46
C LYS A 163 36.23 60.29 23.02
N THR A 164 36.33 59.20 22.28
CA THR A 164 36.09 59.17 20.84
C THR A 164 34.64 59.51 20.49
N LEU A 165 33.69 59.11 21.33
CA LEU A 165 32.26 59.37 21.11
C LEU A 165 31.76 60.68 21.75
N HIS A 166 32.64 61.47 22.38
CA HIS A 166 32.28 62.72 23.07
C HIS A 166 31.17 62.56 24.14
N LEU A 167 31.19 61.45 24.89
CA LEU A 167 30.13 61.09 25.86
C LEU A 167 30.43 61.51 27.31
N TYR A 168 31.40 62.42 27.52
CA TYR A 168 31.88 62.80 28.84
C TYR A 168 30.78 63.30 29.78
N ASP A 169 29.87 64.12 29.25
CA ASP A 169 28.84 64.79 30.05
C ASP A 169 27.58 63.94 30.25
N LYS A 170 27.36 62.91 29.43
CA LYS A 170 26.12 62.11 29.42
C LYS A 170 26.20 60.81 30.22
N LEU A 171 27.40 60.26 30.38
CA LEU A 171 27.62 58.95 31.03
C LEU A 171 28.73 59.07 32.07
N PRO A 172 28.53 59.80 33.19
CA PRO A 172 29.60 60.12 34.12
C PRO A 172 30.26 58.89 34.73
N ASN A 173 29.49 57.81 34.97
CA ASN A 173 29.97 56.59 35.59
C ASN A 173 29.52 55.33 34.82
N ILE A 174 30.39 54.79 33.97
CA ILE A 174 30.16 53.51 33.30
C ILE A 174 30.60 52.39 34.25
N ARG A 175 29.64 51.66 34.81
CA ARG A 175 29.89 50.46 35.60
C ARG A 175 29.87 49.24 34.68
N ILE A 176 30.98 48.53 34.62
CA ILE A 176 31.10 47.30 33.84
C ILE A 176 31.03 46.12 34.79
N GLU A 177 30.07 45.22 34.59
CA GLU A 177 29.89 44.05 35.45
C GLU A 177 30.80 42.88 35.04
N CYS A 178 31.01 42.70 33.74
CA CYS A 178 31.91 41.68 33.20
C CYS A 178 32.48 42.13 31.85
N VAL A 179 33.75 41.81 31.60
CA VAL A 179 34.40 41.93 30.29
C VAL A 179 35.12 40.62 30.01
N HIS A 180 34.82 40.01 28.88
CA HIS A 180 35.49 38.80 28.44
C HIS A 180 35.51 38.73 26.91
N ARG A 181 36.39 37.90 26.36
CA ARG A 181 36.38 37.54 24.94
C ARG A 181 35.36 36.42 24.70
N LEU A 182 34.81 36.37 23.48
CA LEU A 182 33.90 35.30 23.06
C LEU A 182 34.73 34.20 22.38
N GLY A 183 34.64 32.97 22.87
CA GLY A 183 35.36 31.81 22.34
C GLY A 183 35.72 30.81 23.46
N PRO A 184 36.25 29.62 23.11
CA PRO A 184 36.85 28.71 24.09
C PRO A 184 38.01 29.42 24.83
N PRO A 185 38.26 29.07 26.11
CA PRO A 185 39.43 29.57 26.84
C PRO A 185 40.75 29.14 26.22
#